data_AF-A0A4Y2MHF8-F1
#
_entry.id   AF-A0A4Y2MHF8-F1
#
_cell.length_a   1.000
_cell.length_b   1.000
_cell.length_c   1.000
_cell.angle_alpha   90.00
_cell.angle_beta   90.00
_cell.angle_gamma   90.00
#
_symmetry.space_group_name_H-M   'P 1'
#
loop_
_entity.id
_entity.type
_entity.pdbx_description
1 polymer ?
#
loop_
_entity_poly.entity_id
_entity_poly.type
_entity_poly.pdbx_seq_one_letter_code
_entity_poly.pdbx_strand_id
1 'polypeptide(L)'
;MDDKSGRLKKKRGVTRTSVTKICKAIETELTKTDVNVDALEEMLEQLAVESNELKNLDSQIEEFVSDDKLEKEVKEVAEYTQKIITWKFRATKKIRERTKNVDSLNVPSSCYKESSSNIKLPKLSISKFYGQSSLWLSFWNSFESAIHENDSLSEVSKFNYLKAHLGGSALSTIEGFALTPENYEIAIKLLKERFGRSDVLINTHLNN
;
A
#
# COMPACT_ATOMS: atom_id res chain seq x y z
N MET A 1 12.59 -36.42 4.64
CA MET A 1 12.30 -34.98 4.40
C MET A 1 11.07 -34.51 5.20
N ASP A 2 10.45 -35.40 5.95
CA ASP A 2 9.09 -35.29 6.49
C ASP A 2 9.00 -34.44 7.78
N ASP A 3 10.10 -34.35 8.55
CA ASP A 3 10.13 -33.61 9.81
C ASP A 3 10.06 -32.09 9.63
N LYS A 4 10.70 -31.55 8.58
CA LYS A 4 10.71 -30.11 8.27
C LYS A 4 9.33 -29.61 7.85
N SER A 5 8.68 -30.31 6.91
CA SER A 5 7.32 -29.97 6.47
C SER A 5 6.30 -30.07 7.62
N GLY A 6 6.44 -31.10 8.47
CA GLY A 6 5.61 -31.25 9.67
C GLY A 6 5.75 -30.10 10.67
N ARG A 7 6.98 -29.63 10.94
CA ARG A 7 7.24 -28.47 11.79
C ARG A 7 6.66 -27.18 11.22
N LEU A 8 6.84 -26.94 9.91
CA LEU A 8 6.30 -25.75 9.24
C LEU A 8 4.77 -25.71 9.32
N LYS A 9 4.09 -26.83 9.05
CA LYS A 9 2.62 -26.92 9.16
C LYS A 9 2.11 -26.69 10.58
N LYS A 10 2.83 -27.20 11.60
CA LYS A 10 2.50 -26.92 13.02
C LYS A 10 2.65 -25.43 13.33
N LYS A 11 3.77 -24.81 12.93
CA LYS A 11 4.03 -23.37 13.14
C LYS A 11 2.97 -22.51 12.44
N ARG A 12 2.58 -22.88 11.21
CA ARG A 12 1.48 -22.24 10.47
C ARG A 12 0.15 -22.34 11.23
N GLY A 13 -0.18 -23.51 11.78
CA GLY A 13 -1.39 -23.70 12.59
C GLY A 13 -1.45 -22.78 13.82
N VAL A 14 -0.32 -22.63 14.52
CA VAL A 14 -0.20 -21.71 15.65
C VAL A 14 -0.38 -20.26 15.20
N THR A 15 0.31 -19.86 14.13
CA THR A 15 0.25 -18.51 13.53
C THR A 15 -1.18 -18.16 13.09
N ARG A 16 -1.87 -19.07 12.39
CA ARG A 16 -3.30 -18.94 12.01
C ARG A 16 -4.23 -18.75 13.21
N THR A 17 -3.93 -19.45 14.31
CA THR A 17 -4.66 -19.29 15.57
C THR A 17 -4.42 -17.90 16.18
N SER A 18 -3.17 -17.43 16.17
CA SER A 18 -2.79 -16.08 16.61
C SER A 18 -3.52 -15.00 15.80
N VAL A 19 -3.43 -15.06 14.46
CA VAL A 19 -4.16 -14.19 13.54
C VAL A 19 -5.66 -14.15 13.85
N THR A 20 -6.27 -15.32 14.07
CA THR A 20 -7.71 -15.41 14.36
C THR A 20 -8.05 -14.77 15.71
N LYS A 21 -7.20 -14.91 16.73
CA LYS A 21 -7.37 -14.23 18.02
C LYS A 21 -7.27 -12.71 17.87
N ILE A 22 -6.28 -12.21 17.14
CA ILE A 22 -6.10 -10.78 16.90
C ILE A 22 -7.30 -10.22 16.13
N CYS A 23 -7.78 -10.91 15.08
CA CYS A 23 -8.99 -10.51 14.36
C CYS A 23 -10.22 -10.39 15.29
N LYS A 24 -10.40 -11.34 16.22
CA LYS A 24 -11.48 -11.30 17.22
C LYS A 24 -11.29 -10.20 18.25
N ALA A 25 -10.06 -9.92 18.65
CA ALA A 25 -9.76 -8.82 19.56
C ALA A 25 -10.09 -7.47 18.91
N ILE A 26 -9.71 -7.30 17.63
CA ILE A 26 -10.10 -6.15 16.82
C ILE A 26 -11.62 -6.06 16.73
N GLU A 27 -12.32 -7.14 16.39
CA GLU A 27 -13.79 -7.17 16.35
C GLU A 27 -14.42 -6.69 17.67
N THR A 28 -13.92 -7.20 18.79
CA THR A 28 -14.39 -6.85 20.14
C THR A 28 -14.11 -5.40 20.49
N GLU A 29 -12.96 -4.86 20.08
CA GLU A 29 -12.62 -3.46 20.29
C GLU A 29 -13.51 -2.54 19.44
N LEU A 30 -13.83 -2.95 18.20
CA LEU A 30 -14.68 -2.19 17.29
C LEU A 30 -16.15 -2.13 17.69
N THR A 31 -16.63 -3.03 18.56
CA THR A 31 -18.00 -3.00 19.07
C THR A 31 -18.17 -2.10 20.31
N LYS A 32 -17.07 -1.64 20.92
CA LYS A 32 -17.11 -0.74 22.07
C LYS A 32 -17.58 0.66 21.67
N THR A 33 -18.34 1.30 22.56
CA THR A 33 -18.81 2.69 22.36
C THR A 33 -17.66 3.70 22.40
N ASP A 34 -16.70 3.48 23.29
CA ASP A 34 -15.45 4.25 23.33
C ASP A 34 -14.30 3.33 22.88
N VAL A 35 -14.00 3.40 21.59
CA VAL A 35 -12.97 2.59 20.94
C VAL A 35 -11.59 3.11 21.34
N ASN A 36 -10.75 2.23 21.89
CA ASN A 36 -9.36 2.56 22.20
C ASN A 36 -8.50 2.49 20.93
N VAL A 37 -8.09 3.67 20.45
CA VAL A 37 -7.32 3.82 19.21
C VAL A 37 -5.92 3.24 19.35
N ASP A 38 -5.24 3.48 20.48
CA ASP A 38 -3.90 2.97 20.75
C ASP A 38 -3.89 1.44 20.80
N ALA A 39 -4.90 0.84 21.44
CA ALA A 39 -5.06 -0.61 21.48
C ALA A 39 -5.35 -1.20 20.08
N LEU A 40 -6.14 -0.52 19.24
CA LEU A 40 -6.35 -0.95 17.85
C LEU A 40 -5.07 -0.85 17.01
N GLU A 41 -4.27 0.18 17.20
CA GLU A 41 -3.00 0.36 16.49
C GLU A 41 -2.00 -0.73 16.88
N GLU A 42 -1.90 -1.06 18.18
CA GLU A 42 -1.10 -2.18 18.66
C GLU A 42 -1.57 -3.53 18.07
N MET A 43 -2.89 -3.79 18.05
CA MET A 43 -3.44 -5.00 17.45
C MET A 43 -3.18 -5.07 15.93
N LEU A 44 -3.16 -3.92 15.24
CA LEU A 44 -2.81 -3.85 13.82
C LEU A 44 -1.34 -4.17 13.55
N GLU A 45 -0.43 -3.69 14.40
CA GLU A 45 1.00 -4.01 14.31
C GLU A 45 1.23 -5.51 14.55
N GLN A 46 0.60 -6.06 15.59
CA GLN A 46 0.64 -7.50 15.86
C GLN A 46 0.07 -8.32 14.68
N LEU A 47 -1.05 -7.87 14.09
CA LEU A 47 -1.64 -8.52 12.92
C LEU A 47 -0.70 -8.46 11.70
N ALA A 48 0.05 -7.37 11.52
CA ALA A 48 1.00 -7.22 10.43
C ALA A 48 2.21 -8.17 10.58
N VAL A 49 2.76 -8.28 11.79
CA VAL A 49 3.86 -9.22 12.11
C VAL A 49 3.42 -10.66 11.84
N GLU A 50 2.28 -11.06 12.39
CA GLU A 50 1.74 -12.43 12.22
C GLU A 50 1.33 -12.72 10.78
N SER A 51 0.83 -11.72 10.03
CA SER A 51 0.55 -11.86 8.60
C SER A 51 1.80 -12.09 7.77
N ASN A 52 2.91 -11.41 8.10
CA ASN A 52 4.17 -11.59 7.37
C ASN A 52 4.78 -12.97 7.67
N GLU A 53 4.74 -13.41 8.93
CA GLU A 53 5.17 -14.76 9.30
C GLU A 53 4.30 -15.83 8.64
N LEU A 54 2.98 -15.64 8.58
CA LEU A 54 2.08 -16.56 7.91
C LEU A 54 2.41 -16.68 6.41
N LYS A 55 2.62 -15.55 5.73
CA LYS A 55 3.02 -15.52 4.31
C LYS A 55 4.35 -16.25 4.09
N ASN A 56 5.34 -16.03 4.96
CA ASN A 56 6.62 -16.72 4.91
C ASN A 56 6.49 -18.24 5.11
N LEU A 57 5.60 -18.67 6.01
CA LEU A 57 5.33 -20.10 6.23
C LEU A 57 4.57 -20.72 5.05
N ASP A 58 3.62 -20.01 4.46
CA ASP A 58 2.87 -20.48 3.29
C ASP A 58 3.80 -20.66 2.08
N SER A 59 4.70 -19.71 1.80
CA SER A 59 5.72 -19.86 0.75
C SER A 59 6.66 -21.05 0.98
N GLN A 60 7.12 -21.25 2.23
CA GLN A 60 7.96 -22.39 2.55
C GLN A 60 7.22 -23.73 2.47
N ILE A 61 5.90 -23.75 2.71
CA ILE A 61 5.11 -24.98 2.66
C ILE A 61 4.77 -25.35 1.22
N GLU A 62 4.54 -24.37 0.34
CA GLU A 62 4.26 -24.57 -1.08
C GLU A 62 5.28 -25.49 -1.76
N GLU A 63 6.57 -25.35 -1.43
CA GLU A 63 7.66 -26.21 -1.93
C GLU A 63 7.52 -27.71 -1.56
N PHE A 64 6.70 -28.03 -0.56
CA PHE A 64 6.46 -29.40 -0.08
C PHE A 64 5.03 -29.88 -0.34
N VAL A 65 4.21 -29.09 -1.04
CA VAL A 65 2.83 -29.45 -1.37
C VAL A 65 2.83 -30.23 -2.68
N SER A 66 2.27 -31.44 -2.66
CA SER A 66 1.98 -32.22 -3.85
C SER A 66 0.82 -31.58 -4.64
N ASP A 67 0.84 -31.66 -5.97
CA ASP A 67 -0.17 -31.11 -6.87
C ASP A 67 -1.62 -31.45 -6.47
N ASP A 68 -1.88 -32.69 -6.05
CA ASP A 68 -3.21 -33.16 -5.60
C ASP A 68 -3.75 -32.38 -4.37
N LYS A 69 -2.87 -31.77 -3.58
CA LYS A 69 -3.20 -30.99 -2.38
C LYS A 69 -3.05 -29.47 -2.59
N LEU A 70 -2.55 -29.04 -3.74
CA LEU A 70 -2.27 -27.64 -4.02
C LEU A 70 -3.54 -26.79 -4.00
N GLU A 71 -4.62 -27.26 -4.61
CA GLU A 71 -5.90 -26.52 -4.66
C GLU A 71 -6.43 -26.21 -3.25
N LYS A 72 -6.36 -27.20 -2.35
CA LYS A 72 -6.79 -27.04 -0.96
C LYS A 72 -5.93 -26.01 -0.23
N GLU A 73 -4.61 -26.09 -0.40
CA GLU A 73 -3.67 -25.16 0.25
C GLU A 73 -3.87 -23.72 -0.25
N VAL A 74 -4.04 -23.52 -1.56
CA VAL A 74 -4.32 -22.21 -2.15
C VAL A 74 -5.62 -21.62 -1.60
N LYS A 75 -6.70 -22.43 -1.49
CA LYS A 75 -7.97 -21.99 -0.88
C LYS A 75 -7.78 -21.54 0.57
N GLU A 76 -7.10 -22.36 1.39
CA GLU A 76 -6.85 -22.01 2.79
C GLU A 76 -6.02 -20.72 2.93
N VAL A 77 -4.97 -20.54 2.10
CA VAL A 77 -4.17 -19.30 2.10
C VAL A 77 -5.01 -18.08 1.73
N ALA A 78 -5.87 -18.21 0.72
CA ALA A 78 -6.77 -17.13 0.30
C ALA A 78 -7.76 -16.74 1.41
N GLU A 79 -8.34 -17.70 2.13
CA GLU A 79 -9.26 -17.43 3.24
C GLU A 79 -8.61 -16.62 4.37
N TYR A 80 -7.39 -16.99 4.77
CA TYR A 80 -6.66 -16.23 5.80
C TYR A 80 -6.22 -14.86 5.31
N THR A 81 -5.76 -14.76 4.06
CA THR A 81 -5.40 -13.49 3.44
C THR A 81 -6.59 -12.53 3.42
N GLN A 82 -7.76 -13.01 2.98
CA GLN A 82 -8.99 -12.22 2.95
C GLN A 82 -9.41 -11.76 4.35
N LYS A 83 -9.30 -12.65 5.35
CA LYS A 83 -9.61 -12.32 6.76
C LYS A 83 -8.69 -11.21 7.29
N ILE A 84 -7.37 -11.32 7.06
CA ILE A 84 -6.38 -10.33 7.47
C ILE A 84 -6.67 -8.97 6.82
N ILE A 85 -6.90 -8.94 5.50
CA ILE A 85 -7.21 -7.70 4.77
C ILE A 85 -8.47 -7.05 5.33
N THR A 86 -9.53 -7.84 5.56
CA THR A 86 -10.81 -7.36 6.06
C THR A 86 -10.66 -6.68 7.43
N TRP A 87 -9.99 -7.34 8.37
CA TRP A 87 -9.84 -6.82 9.72
C TRP A 87 -8.84 -5.68 9.81
N LYS A 88 -7.76 -5.74 9.03
CA LYS A 88 -6.82 -4.62 8.87
C LYS A 88 -7.54 -3.37 8.35
N PHE A 89 -8.38 -3.52 7.32
CA PHE A 89 -9.14 -2.42 6.76
C PHE A 89 -10.15 -1.85 7.78
N ARG A 90 -10.90 -2.70 8.49
CA ARG A 90 -11.89 -2.27 9.48
C ARG A 90 -11.25 -1.48 10.64
N ALA A 91 -10.18 -2.01 11.23
CA ALA A 91 -9.45 -1.31 12.29
C ALA A 91 -8.87 0.01 11.79
N THR A 92 -8.18 0.00 10.65
CA THR A 92 -7.58 1.20 10.05
C THR A 92 -8.64 2.26 9.75
N LYS A 93 -9.82 1.86 9.24
CA LYS A 93 -10.93 2.78 8.99
C LYS A 93 -11.41 3.45 10.28
N LYS A 94 -11.52 2.68 11.38
CA LYS A 94 -11.99 3.18 12.67
C LYS A 94 -11.00 4.13 13.34
N ILE A 95 -9.70 3.84 13.27
CA ILE A 95 -8.64 4.77 13.70
C ILE A 95 -8.73 6.10 12.94
N ARG A 96 -8.95 6.04 11.62
CA ARG A 96 -9.14 7.24 10.77
C ARG A 96 -10.40 8.03 11.14
N GLU A 97 -11.49 7.37 11.48
CA GLU A 97 -12.74 8.02 11.89
C GLU A 97 -12.60 8.80 13.21
N ARG A 98 -11.88 8.24 14.20
CA ARG A 98 -11.64 8.92 15.48
C ARG A 98 -10.69 10.11 15.34
N THR A 99 -9.63 9.97 14.55
CA THR A 99 -8.66 11.05 14.28
C THR A 99 -9.35 12.27 13.66
N LYS A 100 -10.30 12.07 12.73
CA LYS A 100 -11.08 13.16 12.11
C LYS A 100 -12.01 13.90 13.08
N ASN A 101 -12.44 13.25 14.16
CA ASN A 101 -13.40 13.81 15.12
C ASN A 101 -12.72 14.73 16.14
N VAL A 102 -11.46 14.44 16.51
CA VAL A 102 -10.68 15.24 17.47
C VAL A 102 -10.33 16.64 16.94
N ASP A 103 -10.07 16.79 15.64
CA ASP A 103 -9.79 18.09 15.00
C ASP A 103 -11.02 19.02 14.89
N SER A 104 -12.24 18.54 15.16
CA SER A 104 -13.48 19.30 14.96
C SER A 104 -13.97 20.07 16.20
N LEU A 105 -13.24 20.04 17.33
CA LEU A 105 -13.70 20.63 18.59
C LEU A 105 -13.12 22.01 18.94
N ASN A 106 -12.36 22.69 18.06
CA ASN A 106 -11.77 23.98 18.43
C ASN A 106 -11.72 25.05 17.35
N VAL A 107 -12.87 25.46 16.78
CA VAL A 107 -13.04 26.84 16.26
C VAL A 107 -14.52 27.28 16.31
N PRO A 108 -14.86 28.41 16.93
CA PRO A 108 -16.20 29.00 16.82
C PRO A 108 -16.38 29.75 15.50
N SER A 109 -17.54 29.55 14.88
CA SER A 109 -18.28 30.48 14.00
C SER A 109 -17.52 31.22 12.89
N SER A 110 -17.73 30.86 11.62
CA SER A 110 -18.71 31.57 10.78
C SER A 110 -18.86 30.89 9.41
N CYS A 111 -20.06 31.05 8.85
CA CYS A 111 -20.58 30.55 7.57
C CYS A 111 -19.59 30.61 6.39
N TYR A 112 -19.51 29.54 5.57
CA TYR A 112 -20.15 29.39 4.26
C TYR A 112 -20.15 27.91 3.85
N LYS A 113 -21.28 27.42 3.33
CA LYS A 113 -21.39 26.09 2.73
C LYS A 113 -20.92 26.17 1.28
N GLU A 114 -20.01 25.30 0.87
CA GLU A 114 -20.32 24.34 -0.20
C GLU A 114 -19.38 23.13 -0.17
N SER A 115 -19.98 22.01 -0.54
CA SER A 115 -19.56 20.63 -0.45
C SER A 115 -18.37 20.27 -1.34
N SER A 116 -17.31 19.77 -0.73
CA SER A 116 -16.47 18.74 -1.34
C SER A 116 -16.07 17.75 -0.25
N SER A 117 -16.53 16.52 -0.42
CA SER A 117 -16.22 15.36 0.41
C SER A 117 -14.71 15.12 0.44
N ASN A 118 -14.01 15.84 1.32
CA ASN A 118 -12.58 15.67 1.56
C ASN A 118 -12.34 14.40 2.40
N ILE A 119 -12.46 13.25 1.75
CA ILE A 119 -11.89 12.00 2.25
C ILE A 119 -10.37 12.15 2.15
N LYS A 120 -9.73 12.75 3.16
CA LYS A 120 -8.27 12.67 3.31
C LYS A 120 -7.90 11.22 3.67
N LEU A 121 -7.52 10.48 2.64
CA LEU A 121 -6.78 9.20 2.69
C LEU A 121 -5.43 9.43 3.40
N PRO A 122 -4.77 8.38 3.94
CA PRO A 122 -3.40 8.51 4.43
C PRO A 122 -2.56 9.09 3.30
N LYS A 123 -1.66 10.02 3.62
CA LYS A 123 -0.66 10.49 2.67
C LYS A 123 0.05 9.25 2.13
N LEU A 124 -0.28 8.87 0.89
CA LEU A 124 0.52 7.97 0.09
C LEU A 124 1.91 8.59 0.07
N SER A 125 2.85 8.02 0.84
CA SER A 125 4.24 8.43 0.79
C SER A 125 4.80 7.94 -0.54
N ILE A 126 4.68 8.78 -1.57
CA ILE A 126 5.29 8.51 -2.87
C ILE A 126 6.80 8.45 -2.60
N SER A 127 7.41 7.29 -2.85
CA SER A 127 8.84 7.15 -2.72
C SER A 127 9.54 7.97 -3.81
N LYS A 128 10.66 8.62 -3.48
CA LYS A 128 11.42 9.39 -4.46
C LYS A 128 11.95 8.48 -5.56
N PHE A 129 11.79 8.91 -6.81
CA PHE A 129 12.25 8.19 -7.98
C PHE A 129 13.54 8.82 -8.53
N TYR A 130 14.61 8.03 -8.61
CA TYR A 130 15.93 8.51 -9.01
C TYR A 130 16.30 8.19 -10.48
N GLY A 131 15.40 7.58 -11.25
CA GLY A 131 15.63 7.21 -12.65
C GLY A 131 15.88 5.71 -12.90
N GLN A 132 15.46 4.84 -11.99
CA GLN A 132 15.60 3.37 -12.13
C GLN A 132 14.40 2.80 -12.91
N SER A 133 14.58 2.39 -14.17
CA SER A 133 13.48 1.91 -15.02
C SER A 133 12.68 0.74 -14.40
N SER A 134 13.31 -0.12 -13.60
CA SER A 134 12.63 -1.22 -12.88
C SER A 134 11.62 -0.76 -11.83
N LEU A 135 11.81 0.43 -11.26
CA LEU A 135 10.92 1.02 -10.26
C LEU A 135 9.93 2.03 -10.87
N TRP A 136 10.03 2.31 -12.18
CA TRP A 136 9.19 3.30 -12.85
C TRP A 136 7.72 2.95 -12.71
N LEU A 137 7.33 1.69 -12.96
CA LEU A 137 5.93 1.27 -12.90
C LEU A 137 5.36 1.43 -11.49
N SER A 138 6.10 1.02 -10.45
CA SER A 138 5.66 1.15 -9.05
C SER A 138 5.55 2.63 -8.61
N PHE A 139 6.51 3.46 -9.05
CA PHE A 139 6.47 4.90 -8.81
C PHE A 139 5.28 5.57 -9.51
N TRP A 140 5.11 5.31 -10.82
CA TRP A 140 4.07 5.93 -11.63
C TRP A 140 2.67 5.59 -11.10
N ASN A 141 2.38 4.32 -10.80
CA ASN A 141 1.09 3.93 -10.22
C ASN A 141 0.80 4.65 -8.89
N SER A 142 1.83 4.81 -8.04
CA SER A 142 1.68 5.51 -6.76
C SER A 142 1.48 7.02 -6.94
N PHE A 143 2.21 7.64 -7.88
CA PHE A 143 2.09 9.05 -8.21
C PHE A 143 0.76 9.38 -8.91
N GLU A 144 0.32 8.48 -9.79
CA GLU A 144 -0.89 8.62 -10.58
C GLU A 144 -2.12 8.68 -9.67
N SER A 145 -2.27 7.66 -8.82
CA SER A 145 -3.39 7.57 -7.87
C SER A 145 -3.40 8.68 -6.81
N ALA A 146 -2.22 9.16 -6.40
CA ALA A 146 -2.11 10.18 -5.35
C ALA A 146 -2.25 11.62 -5.86
N ILE A 147 -1.69 11.91 -7.04
CA ILE A 147 -1.49 13.28 -7.54
C ILE A 147 -2.10 13.48 -8.93
N HIS A 148 -1.87 12.56 -9.88
CA HIS A 148 -2.32 12.76 -11.27
C HIS A 148 -3.84 12.72 -11.40
N GLU A 149 -4.48 11.72 -10.78
CA GLU A 149 -5.94 11.52 -10.74
C GLU A 149 -6.66 12.43 -9.72
N ASN A 150 -5.92 13.29 -9.02
CA ASN A 150 -6.51 14.21 -8.04
C ASN A 150 -6.97 15.50 -8.73
N ASP A 151 -8.28 15.62 -8.98
CA ASP A 151 -8.91 16.80 -9.58
C ASP A 151 -8.89 18.05 -8.68
N SER A 152 -8.56 17.91 -7.39
CA SER A 152 -8.43 19.05 -6.47
C SER A 152 -7.10 19.80 -6.64
N LEU A 153 -6.17 19.29 -7.46
CA LEU A 153 -4.86 19.91 -7.70
C LEU A 153 -4.79 20.48 -9.13
N SER A 154 -4.28 21.72 -9.25
CA SER A 154 -3.96 22.30 -10.56
C SER A 154 -2.79 21.56 -11.21
N GLU A 155 -2.70 21.58 -12.55
CA GLU A 155 -1.60 20.94 -13.29
C GLU A 155 -0.22 21.49 -12.88
N VAL A 156 -0.13 22.79 -12.58
CA VAL A 156 1.08 23.43 -12.06
C VAL A 156 1.44 22.88 -10.66
N SER A 157 0.44 22.66 -9.80
CA SER A 157 0.65 22.04 -8.49
C SER A 157 1.08 20.58 -8.63
N LYS A 158 0.44 19.81 -9.52
CA LYS A 158 0.83 18.43 -9.85
C LYS A 158 2.27 18.38 -10.35
N PHE A 159 2.69 19.34 -11.17
CA PHE A 159 4.06 19.42 -11.67
C PHE A 159 5.08 19.71 -10.56
N ASN A 160 4.76 20.58 -9.62
CA ASN A 160 5.61 20.81 -8.45
C ASN A 160 5.77 19.54 -7.60
N TYR A 161 4.69 18.81 -7.38
CA TYR A 161 4.75 17.52 -6.69
C TYR A 161 5.56 16.49 -7.46
N LEU A 162 5.47 16.46 -8.79
CA LEU A 162 6.29 15.61 -9.64
C LEU A 162 7.78 15.91 -9.40
N LYS A 163 8.21 17.17 -9.55
CA LYS A 163 9.62 17.57 -9.32
C LYS A 163 10.11 17.23 -7.90
N ALA A 164 9.26 17.40 -6.87
CA ALA A 164 9.61 17.09 -5.48
C ALA A 164 9.84 15.59 -5.21
N HIS A 165 9.20 14.71 -5.99
CA HIS A 165 9.32 13.26 -5.88
C HIS A 165 10.27 12.65 -6.90
N LEU A 166 10.92 13.47 -7.74
CA LEU A 166 12.00 13.05 -8.61
C LEU A 166 13.36 13.44 -8.02
N GLY A 167 14.36 12.60 -8.28
CA GLY A 167 15.76 12.87 -7.99
C GLY A 167 16.65 12.32 -9.10
N GLY A 168 17.95 12.58 -9.00
CA GLY A 168 18.96 12.04 -9.92
C GLY A 168 18.60 12.24 -11.39
N SER A 169 18.76 11.18 -12.19
CA SER A 169 18.55 11.20 -13.65
C SER A 169 17.10 11.54 -14.04
N ALA A 170 16.12 11.18 -13.21
CA ALA A 170 14.72 11.50 -13.46
C ALA A 170 14.43 12.98 -13.32
N LEU A 171 14.97 13.63 -12.27
CA LEU A 171 14.80 15.07 -12.09
C LEU A 171 15.52 15.85 -13.21
N SER A 172 16.76 15.47 -13.54
CA SER A 172 17.52 16.13 -14.62
C SER A 172 16.82 16.07 -15.98
N THR A 173 15.94 15.09 -16.21
CA THR A 173 15.14 14.97 -17.44
C THR A 173 14.14 16.11 -17.60
N ILE A 174 13.62 16.62 -16.49
CA ILE A 174 12.53 17.61 -16.47
C ILE A 174 12.91 18.92 -15.76
N GLU A 175 14.16 19.06 -15.32
CA GLU A 175 14.62 20.19 -14.49
C GLU A 175 14.49 21.53 -15.23
N GLY A 176 14.81 21.54 -16.52
CA GLY A 176 14.77 22.72 -17.40
C GLY A 176 13.38 23.17 -17.85
N PHE A 177 12.32 22.44 -17.49
CA PHE A 177 10.95 22.82 -17.85
C PHE A 177 10.39 23.84 -16.84
N ALA A 178 9.77 24.89 -17.36
CA ALA A 178 9.03 25.86 -16.58
C ALA A 178 7.75 25.23 -16.03
N LEU A 179 7.33 25.63 -14.82
CA LEU A 179 6.15 25.11 -14.13
C LEU A 179 4.83 25.60 -14.79
N THR A 180 4.53 25.08 -15.98
CA THR A 180 3.30 25.37 -16.74
C THR A 180 2.52 24.09 -16.99
N PRO A 181 1.19 24.18 -17.23
CA PRO A 181 0.35 23.03 -17.55
C PRO A 181 0.84 22.27 -18.80
N GLU A 182 1.18 23.01 -19.85
CA GLU A 182 1.69 22.43 -21.11
C GLU A 182 2.96 21.62 -20.88
N ASN A 183 3.88 22.15 -20.06
CA ASN A 183 5.13 21.47 -19.74
C ASN A 183 4.94 20.28 -18.80
N TYR A 184 3.89 20.25 -17.98
CA TYR A 184 3.56 19.11 -17.13
C TYR A 184 3.23 17.87 -17.97
N GLU A 185 2.39 18.03 -18.98
CA GLU A 185 2.06 16.93 -19.90
C GLU A 185 3.27 16.44 -20.68
N ILE A 186 4.11 17.37 -21.15
CA ILE A 186 5.36 17.06 -21.86
C ILE A 186 6.35 16.33 -20.94
N ALA A 187 6.49 16.78 -19.69
CA ALA A 187 7.36 16.17 -18.70
C ALA A 187 6.95 14.71 -18.39
N ILE A 188 5.65 14.44 -18.24
CA ILE A 188 5.14 13.08 -18.03
C ILE A 188 5.45 12.19 -19.23
N LYS A 189 5.17 12.67 -20.45
CA LYS A 189 5.44 11.91 -21.68
C LYS A 189 6.91 11.56 -21.79
N LEU A 190 7.80 12.52 -21.53
CA LEU A 190 9.25 12.32 -21.58
C LEU A 190 9.73 11.32 -20.52
N LEU A 191 9.20 11.37 -19.31
CA LEU A 191 9.54 10.41 -18.25
C LEU A 191 9.03 9.00 -18.57
N LYS A 192 7.80 8.87 -19.07
CA LYS A 192 7.23 7.59 -19.55
C LYS A 192 8.05 7.02 -20.70
N GLU A 193 8.50 7.86 -21.62
CA GLU A 193 9.31 7.44 -22.74
C GLU A 193 10.71 6.96 -22.31
N ARG A 194 11.36 7.68 -21.39
CA ARG A 194 12.73 7.42 -20.96
C ARG A 194 12.85 6.28 -19.95
N PHE A 195 11.87 6.14 -19.04
CA PHE A 195 11.92 5.19 -17.93
C PHE A 195 10.83 4.10 -18.00
N GLY A 196 9.75 4.34 -18.74
CA GLY A 196 8.64 3.38 -18.90
C GLY A 196 8.88 2.30 -19.94
N ARG A 197 9.96 2.39 -20.72
CA ARG A 197 10.40 1.32 -21.63
C ARG A 197 11.27 0.29 -20.89
N SER A 198 10.75 -0.33 -19.84
CA SER A 198 11.42 -1.47 -19.18
C SER A 198 11.30 -2.78 -19.99
N ASP A 199 10.42 -2.84 -21.00
CA ASP A 199 10.30 -3.98 -21.93
C ASP A 199 11.46 -4.09 -22.94
N VAL A 200 12.37 -3.11 -23.04
CA VAL A 200 13.48 -3.14 -24.00
C VAL A 200 14.82 -3.60 -23.39
N LEU A 201 14.87 -3.93 -22.09
CA LEU A 201 16.10 -4.39 -21.43
C LEU A 201 16.02 -5.78 -20.79
N ILE A 202 15.13 -6.64 -21.30
CA ILE A 202 15.30 -8.09 -21.22
C ILE A 202 15.65 -8.62 -22.62
N ASN A 203 16.69 -8.06 -23.25
CA ASN A 203 17.34 -8.72 -24.39
C ASN A 203 18.83 -8.39 -24.51
N THR A 204 19.57 -8.40 -23.40
CA THR A 204 21.05 -8.28 -23.44
C THR A 204 21.74 -9.22 -22.47
N HIS A 205 21.10 -10.35 -22.12
CA HIS A 205 21.76 -11.46 -21.42
C HIS A 205 21.30 -12.84 -21.90
N LEU A 206 20.96 -12.98 -23.20
CA LEU A 206 20.94 -14.30 -23.85
C LEU A 206 21.68 -14.20 -25.20
N ASN A 207 22.82 -14.91 -25.23
CA ASN A 207 23.60 -15.34 -26.39
C ASN A 207 24.74 -14.42 -26.89
N ASN A 208 25.82 -14.39 -26.11
CA ASN A 208 27.14 -14.73 -26.66
C ASN A 208 27.17 -16.23 -26.93
#